data_AF-A0AAV0X0V0-F1
#
_entry.id   AF-A0AAV0X0V0-F1
#
_cell.length_a   1.000
_cell.length_b   1.000
_cell.length_c   1.000
_cell.angle_alpha   90.00
_cell.angle_beta   90.00
_cell.angle_gamma   90.00
#
_symmetry.space_group_name_H-M   'P 1'
#
loop_
_entity.id
_entity.type
_entity.pdbx_description
1 polymer ?
#
loop_
_entity_poly.entity_id
_entity_poly.type
_entity_poly.pdbx_seq_one_letter_code
_entity_poly.pdbx_strand_id
1 'polypeptide(L)'
;MIIIIAEGRYQRYDSLKQFVDNLRDDFESIENEAILLSGCTTYEYDKKRFKKRKQRVDELIESETEHRGKTNVQINTFYIIIDTLTTQLKIRSEAYSDILNIFGCIPVWPC
;
A
#
# COMPACT_ATOMS: atom_id res chain seq x y z
N MET A 1 8.37 -30.98 16.50
CA MET A 1 9.31 -30.11 15.75
C MET A 1 8.65 -29.43 14.55
N ILE A 2 7.81 -30.11 13.75
CA ILE A 2 7.09 -29.51 12.60
C ILE A 2 6.07 -28.41 13.03
N ILE A 3 5.34 -28.62 14.12
CA ILE A 3 4.36 -27.64 14.66
C ILE A 3 5.04 -26.32 15.06
N ILE A 4 6.22 -26.39 15.69
CA ILE A 4 6.98 -25.20 16.14
C ILE A 4 7.43 -24.34 14.95
N ILE A 5 7.78 -24.95 13.82
CA ILE A 5 8.18 -24.22 12.60
C ILE A 5 6.97 -23.53 11.96
N ALA A 6 5.78 -24.13 12.03
CA ALA A 6 4.54 -23.53 11.55
C ALA A 6 4.11 -22.33 12.41
N GLU A 7 4.14 -22.46 13.74
CA GLU A 7 3.82 -21.37 14.68
C GLU A 7 4.75 -20.17 14.53
N GLY A 8 6.07 -20.41 14.43
CA GLY A 8 7.05 -19.34 14.24
C GLY A 8 6.95 -18.61 12.89
N ARG A 9 6.43 -19.27 11.84
CA ARG A 9 6.16 -18.63 10.55
C ARG A 9 4.87 -17.82 10.58
N TYR A 10 3.82 -18.34 11.23
CA TYR A 10 2.55 -17.64 11.38
C TYR A 10 2.72 -16.31 12.13
N GLN A 11 3.46 -16.33 13.25
CA GLN A 11 3.74 -15.13 14.04
C GLN A 11 4.52 -14.05 13.25
N ARG A 12 5.37 -14.45 12.30
CA ARG A 12 6.06 -13.52 11.40
C ARG A 12 5.10 -12.86 10.41
N TYR A 13 4.11 -13.59 9.89
CA TYR A 13 3.11 -13.02 8.98
C TYR A 13 2.24 -11.97 9.66
N ASP A 14 1.80 -12.23 10.89
CA ASP A 14 1.02 -11.25 11.66
C ASP A 14 1.83 -9.99 11.95
N SER A 15 3.09 -10.14 12.36
CA SER A 15 3.98 -8.99 12.58
C SER A 15 4.23 -8.19 11.30
N LEU A 16 4.38 -8.87 10.16
CA LEU A 16 4.60 -8.24 8.86
C LEU A 16 3.35 -7.49 8.39
N LYS A 17 2.16 -8.07 8.61
CA LYS A 17 0.89 -7.42 8.28
C LYS A 17 0.71 -6.14 9.09
N GLN A 18 0.94 -6.18 10.40
CA GLN A 18 0.90 -4.99 11.25
C GLN A 18 1.89 -3.92 10.80
N PHE A 19 3.11 -4.34 10.43
CA PHE A 19 4.12 -3.42 9.91
C PHE A 19 3.65 -2.73 8.62
N VAL A 20 3.10 -3.48 7.66
CA VAL A 20 2.61 -2.92 6.38
C VAL A 20 1.40 -2.01 6.60
N ASP A 21 0.50 -2.35 7.52
CA ASP A 21 -0.66 -1.54 7.84
C ASP A 21 -0.23 -0.19 8.47
N ASN A 22 0.76 -0.20 9.37
CA ASN A 22 1.31 1.01 9.98
C ASN A 22 2.05 1.91 8.95
N LEU A 23 2.68 1.30 7.94
CA LEU A 23 3.39 2.03 6.88
C LEU A 23 2.48 3.02 6.15
N ARG A 24 1.16 2.79 6.16
CA ARG A 24 0.17 3.66 5.51
C ARG A 24 0.15 5.07 6.08
N ASP A 25 0.34 5.19 7.39
CA ASP A 25 0.33 6.47 8.09
C ASP A 25 1.68 7.19 8.00
N ASP A 26 2.75 6.45 7.68
CA ASP A 26 4.14 6.94 7.63
C ASP A 26 4.53 7.59 6.30
N PHE A 27 3.58 7.85 5.39
CA PHE A 27 3.85 8.41 4.07
C PHE A 27 4.75 9.65 4.11
N GLU A 28 4.49 10.58 5.03
CA GLU A 28 5.23 11.83 5.14
C GLU A 28 6.69 11.61 5.57
N SER A 29 6.94 10.64 6.45
CA SER A 29 8.31 10.27 6.85
C SER A 29 9.09 9.74 5.65
N ILE A 30 8.46 8.83 4.88
CA ILE A 30 9.06 8.21 3.70
C ILE A 30 9.29 9.27 2.60
N GLU A 31 8.34 10.18 2.41
CA GLU A 31 8.46 11.29 1.47
C GLU A 31 9.66 12.18 1.83
N ASN A 32 9.79 12.57 3.09
CA ASN A 32 10.89 13.41 3.56
C ASN A 32 12.26 12.74 3.35
N GLU A 33 12.36 11.45 3.65
CA GLU A 33 13.59 10.68 3.40
C GLU A 33 13.89 10.58 1.89
N ALA A 34 12.88 10.30 1.06
CA ALA A 34 13.03 10.25 -0.39
C ALA A 34 13.47 11.61 -0.98
N ILE A 35 12.94 12.73 -0.48
CA ILE A 35 13.35 14.08 -0.88
C ILE A 35 14.81 14.33 -0.48
N LEU A 36 15.20 13.94 0.74
CA LEU A 36 16.58 14.10 1.22
C LEU A 36 17.59 13.30 0.37
N LEU A 37 17.21 12.09 -0.05
CA LEU A 37 18.05 11.23 -0.89
C LEU A 37 18.09 11.68 -2.36
N SER A 38 16.96 12.11 -2.92
CA SER A 38 16.83 12.43 -4.36
C SER A 38 17.08 13.90 -4.70
N GLY A 39 17.00 14.80 -3.71
CA GLY A 39 17.00 16.25 -3.91
C GLY A 39 15.79 16.79 -4.69
N CYS A 40 14.80 15.95 -5.01
CA CYS A 40 13.66 16.33 -5.85
C CYS A 40 12.48 16.76 -4.99
N THR A 41 12.17 18.05 -5.00
CA THR A 41 11.04 18.64 -4.26
C THR A 41 9.79 18.86 -5.10
N THR A 42 9.90 18.72 -6.43
CA THR A 42 8.81 19.02 -7.36
C THR A 42 8.25 17.74 -7.98
N TYR A 43 6.95 17.54 -7.82
CA TYR A 43 6.24 16.42 -8.43
C TYR A 43 6.09 16.60 -9.94
N GLU A 44 6.19 15.52 -10.70
CA GLU A 44 5.94 15.56 -12.14
C GLU A 44 4.51 15.99 -12.48
N TYR A 45 3.55 15.62 -11.62
CA TYR A 45 2.16 16.04 -11.75
C TYR A 45 2.01 17.57 -11.69
N ASP A 46 2.78 18.24 -10.83
CA ASP A 46 2.76 19.70 -10.68
C ASP A 46 3.45 20.42 -11.87
N LYS A 47 4.27 19.71 -12.64
CA LYS A 47 4.89 20.25 -13.87
C LYS A 47 3.91 20.27 -15.05
N LYS A 48 2.79 19.54 -14.98
CA LYS A 48 1.79 19.45 -16.05
C LYS A 48 0.77 20.58 -15.92
N ARG A 49 0.35 21.13 -17.06
CA ARG A 49 -0.66 22.19 -17.10
C ARG A 49 -2.01 21.67 -16.60
N PHE A 50 -2.58 22.32 -15.59
CA PHE A 50 -3.95 22.08 -15.16
C PHE A 50 -4.93 22.38 -16.30
N LYS A 51 -5.71 21.36 -16.69
CA LYS A 51 -6.74 21.49 -17.72
C LYS A 51 -8.07 21.80 -17.03
N LYS A 52 -8.42 23.09 -16.98
CA LYS A 52 -9.74 23.51 -16.46
C LYS A 52 -10.85 23.04 -17.40
N ARG A 53 -11.91 22.46 -16.84
CA ARG A 53 -13.11 22.10 -17.61
C ARG A 53 -13.79 23.39 -18.12
N LYS A 54 -14.36 23.34 -19.32
CA LYS A 54 -15.25 24.41 -19.79
C LYS A 54 -16.58 24.28 -19.03
N GLN A 55 -16.90 25.26 -18.20
CA GLN A 55 -18.20 25.36 -17.53
C GLN A 55 -19.27 25.84 -18.52
N ARG A 56 -20.46 25.26 -18.43
CA ARG A 56 -21.64 25.77 -19.15
C ARG A 56 -22.29 26.90 -18.36
N VAL A 57 -23.01 27.78 -19.05
CA VAL A 57 -23.60 29.00 -18.47
C VAL A 57 -24.62 28.70 -17.35
N ASP A 58 -25.34 27.58 -17.44
CA ASP A 58 -26.34 27.15 -16.44
C ASP A 58 -25.78 26.20 -15.35
N GLU A 59 -24.48 25.87 -15.37
CA GLU A 59 -23.90 25.00 -14.34
C GLU A 59 -23.62 25.79 -13.05
N LEU A 60 -24.09 25.26 -11.91
CA LEU A 60 -23.69 25.74 -10.59
C LEU A 60 -22.19 25.48 -10.40
N ILE A 61 -21.50 26.43 -9.74
CA ILE A 61 -20.08 26.31 -9.43
C ILE A 61 -19.93 25.23 -8.35
N GLU A 62 -19.70 23.99 -8.75
CA GLU A 62 -19.13 22.97 -7.87
C GLU A 62 -17.61 23.17 -7.79
N SER A 63 -17.06 23.13 -6.58
CA SER A 63 -15.62 23.17 -6.37
C SER A 63 -15.01 21.87 -6.91
N GLU A 64 -14.25 21.95 -8.01
CA GLU A 64 -13.45 20.82 -8.47
C GLU A 64 -12.37 20.52 -7.42
N THR A 65 -12.28 19.25 -6.98
CA THR A 65 -11.25 18.80 -6.05
C THR A 65 -9.89 18.80 -6.77
N GLU A 66 -9.09 19.84 -6.56
CA GLU A 66 -7.73 19.89 -7.10
C GLU A 66 -6.79 19.00 -6.29
N HIS A 67 -6.35 17.89 -6.87
CA HIS A 67 -5.27 17.08 -6.30
C HIS A 67 -3.92 17.72 -6.65
N ARG A 68 -3.15 18.12 -5.63
CA ARG A 68 -1.73 18.50 -5.79
C ARG A 68 -0.86 17.26 -6.03
N GLY A 69 0.35 17.44 -6.55
CA GLY A 69 1.27 16.34 -6.87
C GLY A 69 1.53 15.38 -5.71
N LYS A 70 1.74 15.90 -4.49
CA LYS A 70 1.85 15.10 -3.25
C LYS A 70 0.65 14.19 -3.05
N THR A 71 -0.56 14.77 -3.02
CA THR A 71 -1.82 14.03 -2.82
C THR A 71 -2.05 13.01 -3.93
N ASN A 72 -1.68 13.34 -5.17
CA ASN A 72 -1.80 12.43 -6.31
C ASN A 72 -0.89 11.21 -6.15
N VAL A 73 0.38 11.38 -5.75
CA VAL A 73 1.29 10.26 -5.48
C VAL A 73 0.80 9.44 -4.28
N GLN A 74 0.41 10.10 -3.20
CA GLN A 74 -0.08 9.44 -2.00
C GLN A 74 -1.28 8.53 -2.29
N ILE A 75 -2.31 9.06 -2.97
CA ILE A 75 -3.53 8.30 -3.26
C ILE A 75 -3.31 7.28 -4.36
N ASN A 76 -2.78 7.70 -5.52
CA ASN A 76 -2.78 6.88 -6.73
C ASN A 76 -1.58 5.93 -6.82
N THR A 77 -0.62 6.01 -5.92
CA THR A 77 0.52 5.08 -5.92
C THR A 77 0.75 4.47 -4.55
N PHE A 78 0.97 5.28 -3.51
CA PHE A 78 1.38 4.78 -2.20
C PHE A 78 0.29 3.91 -1.55
N TYR A 79 -0.93 4.42 -1.45
CA TYR A 79 -2.05 3.64 -0.89
C TYR A 79 -2.37 2.41 -1.72
N ILE A 80 -2.32 2.49 -3.05
CA ILE A 80 -2.57 1.33 -3.92
C ILE A 80 -1.55 0.22 -3.65
N ILE A 81 -0.26 0.56 -3.49
CA ILE A 81 0.79 -0.41 -3.20
C ILE A 81 0.53 -1.09 -1.85
N ILE A 82 0.25 -0.30 -0.80
CA ILE A 82 0.00 -0.83 0.55
C ILE A 82 -1.25 -1.72 0.56
N ASP A 83 -2.37 -1.24 0.02
CA ASP A 83 -3.62 -1.99 -0.01
C ASP A 83 -3.45 -3.32 -0.77
N THR A 84 -2.66 -3.31 -1.86
CA THR A 84 -2.31 -4.52 -2.61
C THR A 84 -1.49 -5.48 -1.76
N LEU A 85 -0.46 -4.98 -1.07
CA LEU A 85 0.39 -5.80 -0.20
C LEU A 85 -0.42 -6.42 0.95
N THR A 86 -1.22 -5.62 1.65
CA THR A 86 -2.09 -6.10 2.75
C THR A 86 -3.06 -7.16 2.24
N THR A 87 -3.67 -6.95 1.07
CA THR A 87 -4.59 -7.93 0.46
C THR A 87 -3.87 -9.24 0.13
N GLN A 88 -2.70 -9.17 -0.50
CA GLN A 88 -1.92 -10.36 -0.86
C GLN A 88 -1.42 -11.12 0.37
N LEU A 89 -1.00 -10.42 1.43
CA LEU A 89 -0.61 -11.02 2.70
C LEU A 89 -1.79 -11.72 3.37
N LYS A 90 -2.98 -11.09 3.35
CA LYS A 90 -4.21 -11.68 3.89
C LYS A 90 -4.59 -12.97 3.15
N ILE A 91 -4.63 -12.93 1.81
CA ILE A 91 -4.95 -14.11 0.99
C ILE A 91 -3.97 -15.26 1.27
N ARG A 92 -2.67 -14.97 1.36
CA ARG A 92 -1.67 -16.00 1.68
C ARG A 92 -1.83 -16.55 3.09
N SER A 93 -2.13 -15.70 4.07
CA SER A 93 -2.38 -16.13 5.44
C SER A 93 -3.57 -17.09 5.51
N GLU A 94 -4.67 -16.77 4.81
CA GLU A 94 -5.86 -17.62 4.73
C GLU A 94 -5.54 -18.97 4.06
N ALA A 95 -4.83 -18.95 2.93
CA ALA A 95 -4.41 -20.17 2.26
C ALA A 95 -3.52 -21.06 3.15
N TYR A 96 -2.60 -20.47 3.92
CA TYR A 96 -1.80 -21.25 4.86
C TYR A 96 -2.61 -21.79 6.03
N SER A 97 -3.60 -21.06 6.54
CA SER A 97 -4.50 -21.60 7.57
C SER A 97 -5.34 -22.75 7.04
N ASP A 98 -5.80 -22.68 5.79
CA ASP A 98 -6.57 -23.77 5.17
C ASP A 98 -5.73 -25.02 4.99
N ILE A 99 -4.49 -24.86 4.49
CA ILE A 99 -3.55 -25.97 4.33
C ILE A 99 -3.20 -26.58 5.70
N LEU A 100 -2.99 -25.75 6.72
CA LEU A 100 -2.71 -26.22 8.08
C LEU A 100 -3.90 -27.02 8.65
N ASN A 101 -5.13 -26.55 8.41
CA ASN A 101 -6.34 -27.23 8.85
C ASN A 101 -6.51 -28.61 8.18
N ILE A 102 -6.16 -28.72 6.89
CA ILE A 102 -6.31 -29.97 6.13
C ILE A 102 -5.20 -30.97 6.48
N PHE A 103 -3.94 -30.52 6.50
CA PHE A 103 -2.76 -31.41 6.53
C PHE A 103 -2.07 -31.46 7.90
N GLY A 104 -2.41 -30.57 8.84
CA GLY A 104 -1.74 -30.44 10.13
C GLY A 104 -0.32 -29.88 10.06
N CYS A 105 0.18 -29.56 8.85
CA CYS A 105 1.48 -28.93 8.63
C CYS A 105 1.49 -28.13 7.32
N ILE A 106 2.37 -27.13 7.26
CA ILE A 106 2.59 -26.36 6.03
C ILE A 106 3.67 -27.08 5.21
N PRO A 107 3.37 -27.54 3.98
CA PRO A 107 4.34 -28.22 3.14
C PRO A 107 5.44 -27.24 2.74
N VAL A 108 6.67 -27.54 3.12
CA VAL A 108 7.86 -26.81 2.66
C VAL A 108 8.33 -27.52 1.40
N TRP A 109 8.26 -26.86 0.25
CA TRP A 109 8.82 -27.40 -0.98
C TRP A 109 10.34 -27.52 -0.81
N PRO A 110 10.95 -28.68 -1.09
CA PRO A 110 12.39 -28.79 -1.15
C PRO A 110 12.84 -27.97 -2.37
N CYS A 111 13.61 -26.92 -2.12
CA CYS A 111 14.39 -26.24 -3.14
C CYS A 111 15.65 -27.05 -3.43
#